data_AF-A0A1Y1JWV1-F1
#
_entry.id   AF-A0A1Y1JWV1-F1
#
_cell.length_a   1.000
_cell.length_b   1.000
_cell.length_c   1.000
_cell.angle_alpha   90.00
_cell.angle_beta   90.00
_cell.angle_gamma   90.00
#
_symmetry.space_group_name_H-M   'P 1'
#
loop_
_entity.id
_entity.type
_entity.pdbx_description
1 polymer ?
#
loop_
_entity_poly.entity_id
_entity_poly.type
_entity_poly.pdbx_seq_one_letter_code
_entity_poly.pdbx_strand_id
1 'polypeptide(L)'
;MADELQNYKLQLQQVEAALVSDPQNKELQKLKVDLDEVIELTLDLKTKAEEAANQPEYHEIATNLQEEDEVTRSLLAVEQFVAKNKKKKMWRIGDKCMAKWNDNLQYYEARIDAINPDGQVKNVY
;
A
#
# COMPACT_ATOMS: atom_id res chain seq x y z
N MET A 1 2.09 14.70 -12.43
CA MET A 1 1.47 14.96 -11.12
C MET A 1 1.47 16.43 -10.72
N ALA A 2 2.61 17.13 -10.57
CA ALA A 2 2.58 18.56 -10.22
C ALA A 2 1.95 19.44 -11.33
N ASP A 3 2.17 19.07 -12.60
CA ASP A 3 1.65 19.78 -13.77
C ASP A 3 0.11 19.70 -13.88
N GLU A 4 -0.47 18.55 -13.53
CA GLU A 4 -1.92 18.32 -13.56
C GLU A 4 -2.65 19.21 -12.55
N LEU A 5 -2.11 19.35 -11.34
CA LEU A 5 -2.69 20.22 -10.31
C LEU A 5 -2.70 21.69 -10.73
N GLN A 6 -1.63 22.17 -11.39
CA GLN A 6 -1.59 23.53 -11.91
C GLN A 6 -2.62 23.75 -13.01
N ASN A 7 -2.80 22.76 -13.88
CA ASN A 7 -3.79 22.81 -14.95
C ASN A 7 -5.23 22.88 -14.38
N TYR A 8 -5.56 22.06 -13.37
CA TYR A 8 -6.87 22.12 -12.72
C TYR A 8 -7.14 23.46 -12.03
N LYS A 9 -6.13 24.05 -11.37
CA LYS A 9 -6.25 25.40 -10.79
C LYS A 9 -6.51 26.47 -11.85
N LEU A 10 -5.84 26.37 -12.99
CA LEU A 10 -6.08 27.29 -14.10
C LEU A 10 -7.50 27.15 -14.66
N GLN A 11 -7.99 25.91 -14.83
CA GLN A 11 -9.35 25.64 -15.26
C GLN A 11 -10.37 26.20 -14.27
N LEU A 12 -10.16 26.01 -12.97
CA LEU A 12 -11.01 26.55 -11.92
C LEU A 12 -11.11 28.08 -12.03
N GLN A 13 -9.99 28.77 -12.21
CA GLN A 13 -9.98 30.24 -12.37
C GLN A 13 -10.77 30.69 -13.61
N GLN A 14 -10.68 29.96 -14.72
CA GLN A 14 -11.46 30.27 -15.92
C GLN A 14 -12.96 30.08 -15.70
N VAL A 15 -13.35 29.00 -15.01
CA VAL A 15 -14.74 28.71 -14.64
C VAL A 15 -15.27 29.77 -13.68
N GLU A 16 -14.47 30.23 -12.72
CA GLU A 16 -14.85 31.32 -11.82
C GLU A 16 -15.03 32.65 -12.56
N ALA A 17 -14.15 32.98 -13.51
CA ALA A 17 -14.32 34.17 -14.36
C ALA A 17 -15.60 34.10 -15.21
N ALA A 18 -15.93 32.91 -15.72
CA ALA A 18 -17.19 32.67 -16.43
C ALA A 18 -18.41 32.76 -15.49
N LEU A 19 -18.31 32.26 -14.25
CA LEU A 19 -19.35 32.38 -13.23
C LEU A 19 -19.58 33.82 -12.76
N VAL A 20 -18.55 34.67 -12.76
CA VAL A 20 -18.71 36.11 -12.48
C VAL A 20 -19.56 36.78 -13.56
N SER A 21 -19.41 36.36 -14.83
CA SER A 21 -20.20 36.87 -15.94
C SER A 21 -21.60 36.25 -16.01
N ASP A 22 -21.72 34.95 -15.70
CA ASP A 22 -22.96 34.16 -15.77
C ASP A 22 -23.22 33.37 -14.46
N PRO A 23 -23.60 34.05 -13.37
CA PRO A 23 -23.71 33.44 -12.04
C PRO A 23 -24.84 32.42 -11.90
N GLN A 24 -25.84 32.42 -12.79
CA GLN A 24 -26.93 31.44 -12.80
C GLN A 24 -26.61 30.14 -13.55
N ASN A 25 -25.41 30.00 -14.13
CA ASN A 25 -25.05 28.81 -14.87
C ASN A 25 -24.75 27.62 -13.94
N LYS A 26 -25.74 26.72 -13.79
CA LYS A 26 -25.63 25.51 -12.95
C LYS A 26 -24.52 24.57 -13.40
N GLU A 27 -24.20 24.53 -14.69
CA GLU A 27 -23.15 23.67 -15.22
C GLU A 27 -21.77 24.15 -14.78
N LEU A 28 -21.53 25.45 -14.83
CA LEU A 28 -20.29 26.05 -14.32
C LEU A 28 -20.17 25.91 -12.79
N GLN A 29 -21.28 26.05 -12.05
CA GLN A 29 -21.27 25.84 -10.60
C GLN A 29 -20.92 24.38 -10.26
N LYS A 30 -21.48 23.42 -10.99
CA LYS A 30 -21.16 22.01 -10.81
C LYS A 30 -19.70 21.72 -11.16
N LEU A 31 -19.23 22.22 -12.30
CA LEU A 31 -17.85 22.05 -12.75
C LEU A 31 -16.84 22.67 -11.77
N LYS A 32 -17.18 23.81 -11.16
CA LYS A 32 -16.37 24.42 -10.09
C LYS A 32 -16.22 23.46 -8.91
N VAL A 33 -17.33 22.89 -8.42
CA VAL A 33 -17.33 21.94 -7.29
C VAL A 33 -16.52 20.68 -7.65
N ASP A 34 -16.80 20.09 -8.81
CA ASP A 34 -16.10 18.88 -9.28
C ASP A 34 -14.57 19.13 -9.37
N LEU A 35 -14.14 20.30 -9.87
CA LEU A 35 -12.72 20.66 -9.96
C LEU A 35 -12.07 20.89 -8.58
N ASP A 36 -12.78 21.50 -7.64
CA ASP A 36 -12.28 21.74 -6.28
C ASP A 36 -12.04 20.42 -5.54
N GLU A 37 -12.97 19.46 -5.66
CA GLU A 37 -12.82 18.11 -5.10
C GLU A 37 -11.60 17.38 -5.66
N VAL A 38 -11.37 17.45 -6.98
CA VAL A 38 -10.20 16.81 -7.61
C VAL A 38 -8.90 17.45 -7.15
N ILE A 39 -8.86 18.77 -7.01
CA ILE A 39 -7.69 19.51 -6.52
C ILE A 39 -7.39 19.12 -5.07
N GLU A 40 -8.41 19.04 -4.21
CA GLU A 40 -8.27 18.65 -2.81
C GLU A 40 -7.75 17.21 -2.68
N LEU A 41 -8.35 16.26 -3.39
CA LEU A 41 -7.90 14.86 -3.39
C LEU A 41 -6.46 14.73 -3.89
N THR A 42 -6.09 15.49 -4.91
CA THR A 42 -4.71 15.49 -5.44
C THR A 42 -3.73 16.08 -4.42
N LEU A 43 -4.12 17.12 -3.68
CA LEU A 43 -3.32 17.69 -2.60
C LEU A 43 -3.19 16.76 -1.40
N ASP A 44 -4.24 16.04 -1.01
CA ASP A 44 -4.21 15.03 0.06
C ASP A 44 -3.28 13.88 -0.33
N LEU A 45 -3.40 13.35 -1.55
CA LEU A 45 -2.51 12.31 -2.06
C LEU A 45 -1.06 12.78 -2.13
N LYS A 46 -0.81 14.02 -2.55
CA LYS A 46 0.53 14.60 -2.56
C LYS A 46 1.08 14.75 -1.15
N THR A 47 0.28 15.26 -0.21
CA THR A 47 0.68 15.42 1.19
C THR A 47 1.00 14.07 1.82
N LYS A 48 0.14 13.06 1.64
CA LYS A 48 0.41 11.68 2.10
C LYS A 48 1.64 11.07 1.45
N ALA A 49 1.86 11.29 0.16
CA ALA A 49 3.07 10.84 -0.53
C ALA A 49 4.32 11.55 0.01
N GLU A 50 4.22 12.83 0.35
CA GLU A 50 5.32 13.62 0.89
C GLU A 50 5.56 13.29 2.37
N GLU A 51 4.55 13.01 3.17
CA GLU A 51 4.65 12.49 4.56
C GLU A 51 5.27 11.08 4.58
N ALA A 52 4.94 10.23 3.61
CA ALA A 52 5.60 8.93 3.44
C ALA A 52 7.07 9.09 3.02
N ALA A 53 7.42 10.17 2.32
CA ALA A 53 8.79 10.46 1.88
C ALA A 53 9.62 11.26 2.90
N ASN A 54 8.98 12.07 3.75
CA ASN A 54 9.57 12.87 4.83
C ASN A 54 9.39 12.20 6.20
N GLN A 55 9.16 10.88 6.28
CA GLN A 55 9.35 10.21 7.56
C GLN A 55 10.81 10.40 8.00
N PRO A 56 11.07 11.09 9.12
CA PRO A 56 12.27 10.77 9.87
C PRO A 56 12.12 9.31 10.29
N GLU A 57 13.18 8.55 10.04
CA GLU A 57 13.63 7.44 10.88
C GLU A 57 12.85 7.36 12.20
N TYR A 58 12.15 6.24 12.37
CA TYR A 58 11.73 5.66 13.65
C TYR A 58 11.53 6.67 14.78
N HIS A 59 10.29 7.12 15.01
CA HIS A 59 9.95 7.71 16.30
C HIS A 59 10.06 6.60 17.36
N GLU A 60 11.25 6.49 17.95
CA GLU A 60 11.46 5.89 19.26
C GLU A 60 10.47 6.56 20.21
N ILE A 61 9.46 5.82 20.64
CA ILE A 61 8.65 6.20 21.80
C ILE A 61 9.52 5.96 23.03
N ALA A 62 10.49 6.84 23.24
CA ALA A 62 11.18 6.94 24.51
C ALA A 62 10.37 7.89 25.41
N THR A 63 9.38 7.34 26.11
CA THR A 63 9.02 7.70 27.50
C THR A 63 7.83 6.88 28.00
N ASN A 64 8.11 5.67 28.50
CA ASN A 64 7.98 5.33 29.92
C ASN A 64 8.49 3.89 30.12
N LEU A 65 9.64 3.73 30.79
CA LEU A 65 10.12 2.43 31.24
C LEU A 65 9.19 1.91 32.34
N GLN A 66 8.42 0.86 32.02
CA GLN A 66 8.33 -0.40 32.76
C GLN A 66 7.12 -1.17 32.25
N GLU A 67 7.30 -1.91 31.16
CA GLU A 67 6.83 -3.29 31.00
C GLU A 67 7.33 -3.74 29.63
N GLU A 68 8.28 -4.67 29.63
CA GLU A 68 8.73 -5.37 28.44
C GLU A 68 7.53 -6.18 27.92
N ASP A 69 6.71 -5.54 27.11
CA ASP A 69 5.49 -6.14 26.59
C ASP A 69 5.82 -7.45 25.89
N GLU A 70 5.17 -8.53 26.32
CA GLU A 70 5.39 -9.92 25.88
C GLU A 70 5.29 -10.05 24.35
N VAL A 71 4.54 -9.14 23.74
CA VAL A 71 4.39 -8.95 22.30
C VAL A 71 5.72 -8.61 21.62
N THR A 72 6.50 -7.67 22.18
CA THR A 72 7.81 -7.27 21.61
C THR A 72 8.80 -8.41 21.69
N ARG A 73 8.78 -9.16 22.81
CA ARG A 73 9.63 -10.33 23.01
C ARG A 73 9.25 -11.48 22.06
N SER A 74 7.95 -11.69 21.83
CA SER A 74 7.44 -12.65 20.85
C SER A 74 7.80 -12.26 19.42
N LEU A 75 7.68 -10.99 19.04
CA LEU A 75 8.01 -10.53 17.69
C LEU A 75 9.50 -10.72 17.40
N LEU A 76 10.37 -10.33 18.34
CA LEU A 76 11.82 -10.51 18.22
C LEU A 76 12.22 -11.99 18.21
N ALA A 77 11.55 -12.84 18.99
CA ALA A 77 11.76 -14.28 18.98
C ALA A 77 11.33 -14.93 17.65
N VAL A 78 10.22 -14.48 17.06
CA VAL A 78 9.78 -14.90 15.72
C VAL A 78 10.80 -14.45 14.67
N GLU A 79 11.26 -13.21 14.70
CA GLU A 79 12.28 -12.72 13.77
C GLU A 79 13.60 -13.48 13.86
N GLN A 80 14.08 -13.77 15.08
CA GLN A 80 15.29 -14.56 15.29
C GLN A 80 15.12 -16.02 14.84
N PHE A 81 13.94 -16.61 15.04
CA PHE A 81 13.63 -17.95 14.54
C PHE A 81 13.57 -17.99 13.01
N VAL A 82 12.94 -16.99 12.39
CA VAL A 82 12.88 -16.84 10.93
C VAL A 82 14.26 -16.56 10.33
N ALA A 83 15.09 -15.74 10.97
CA ALA A 83 16.46 -15.45 10.52
C ALA A 83 17.39 -16.66 10.62
N LYS A 84 17.32 -17.42 11.72
CA LYS A 84 18.05 -18.69 11.87
C LYS A 84 17.58 -19.74 10.87
N ASN A 85 16.28 -19.74 10.55
CA ASN A 85 15.71 -20.62 9.55
C ASN A 85 15.80 -20.09 8.12
N LYS A 86 16.29 -18.88 7.84
CA LYS A 86 16.49 -18.37 6.47
C LYS A 86 17.43 -19.23 5.62
N LYS A 87 18.25 -20.08 6.25
CA LYS A 87 19.09 -21.10 5.59
C LYS A 87 18.38 -22.41 5.28
N LYS A 88 17.22 -22.67 5.90
CA LYS A 88 16.33 -23.80 5.60
C LYS A 88 15.13 -23.19 4.88
N LYS A 89 14.90 -23.47 3.60
CA LYS A 89 13.65 -23.06 2.92
C LYS A 89 12.46 -23.69 3.63
N MET A 90 11.99 -23.06 4.71
CA MET A 90 10.81 -23.41 5.45
C MET A 90 9.67 -22.73 4.72
N TRP A 91 9.02 -23.52 3.88
CA TRP A 91 7.81 -23.14 3.21
C TRP A 91 6.71 -22.85 4.25
N ARG A 92 5.85 -21.88 3.99
CA ARG A 92 4.65 -21.61 4.79
C ARG A 92 3.39 -21.75 3.95
N ILE A 93 2.26 -22.04 4.61
CA ILE A 93 0.95 -22.04 3.97
C ILE A 93 0.70 -20.63 3.41
N GLY A 94 0.35 -20.54 2.14
CA GLY A 94 0.18 -19.29 1.41
C GLY A 94 1.41 -18.83 0.62
N ASP A 95 2.60 -19.40 0.86
CA ASP A 95 3.80 -19.07 0.08
C ASP A 95 3.64 -19.51 -1.38
N LYS A 96 4.17 -18.70 -2.30
CA LYS A 96 4.21 -18.99 -3.73
C LYS A 96 5.36 -19.96 -4.03
N CYS A 97 5.07 -21.01 -4.79
CA CYS A 97 6.00 -22.05 -5.20
C CYS A 97 5.86 -22.35 -6.69
N MET A 98 6.88 -22.96 -7.29
CA MET A 98 6.79 -23.49 -8.66
C MET A 98 6.56 -25.00 -8.56
N ALA A 99 5.39 -25.47 -8.97
CA ALA A 99 5.05 -26.88 -8.93
C ALA A 99 5.05 -27.48 -10.34
N LYS A 100 5.57 -28.70 -10.47
CA LYS A 100 5.67 -29.40 -11.74
C LYS A 100 4.33 -30.05 -12.08
N TRP A 101 3.77 -29.69 -13.23
CA TRP A 101 2.56 -30.30 -13.75
C TRP A 101 2.91 -31.61 -14.45
N ASN A 102 2.21 -32.70 -14.10
CA ASN A 102 2.54 -34.06 -14.56
C ASN A 102 2.32 -34.26 -16.08
N ASP A 103 1.34 -33.57 -16.66
CA ASP A 103 0.94 -33.70 -18.06
C ASP A 103 1.99 -33.19 -19.07
N ASN A 104 2.69 -32.09 -18.74
CA ASN A 104 3.60 -31.42 -19.66
C ASN A 104 5.02 -31.23 -19.09
N LEU A 105 5.30 -31.76 -17.90
CA LEU A 105 6.55 -31.58 -17.16
C LEU A 105 6.93 -30.10 -16.91
N GLN A 106 6.03 -29.15 -17.15
CA GLN A 106 6.28 -27.72 -17.03
C GLN A 106 5.98 -27.27 -15.59
N TYR A 107 6.74 -26.29 -15.11
CA TYR A 107 6.53 -25.68 -13.80
C TYR A 107 5.55 -24.52 -13.92
N TYR A 108 4.52 -24.53 -13.08
CA TYR A 108 3.54 -23.44 -12.96
C TYR A 108 3.62 -22.81 -11.57
N GLU A 109 3.28 -21.52 -11.50
CA GLU A 109 3.10 -20.84 -10.22
C GLU A 109 1.94 -21.52 -9.48
N ALA A 110 2.19 -21.94 -8.25
CA ALA A 110 1.21 -22.56 -7.37
C ALA A 110 1.39 -21.99 -5.96
N ARG A 111 0.34 -22.03 -5.16
CA ARG A 111 0.39 -21.60 -3.75
C ARG A 111 0.36 -22.83 -2.85
N ILE A 112 1.07 -22.77 -1.73
CA ILE A 112 1.02 -23.85 -0.74
C ILE A 112 -0.29 -23.77 0.04
N ASP A 113 -1.10 -24.81 -0.10
CA ASP A 113 -2.39 -24.99 0.58
C ASP A 113 -2.20 -25.64 1.96
N ALA A 114 -1.31 -26.63 2.05
CA ALA A 114 -1.00 -27.32 3.30
C ALA A 114 0.45 -27.82 3.32
N ILE A 115 1.03 -27.92 4.51
CA ILE A 115 2.37 -28.48 4.73
C ILE A 115 2.24 -29.64 5.69
N ASN A 116 2.58 -30.83 5.21
CA ASN A 116 2.60 -32.03 6.04
C ASN A 116 3.81 -31.99 6.99
N PRO A 117 3.71 -32.62 8.17
CA PRO A 117 4.83 -32.72 9.12
C PRO A 117 6.03 -33.50 8.56
N ASP A 118 5.83 -34.28 7.50
CA ASP A 118 6.87 -34.97 6.71
C ASP A 118 7.69 -34.02 5.81
N GLY A 119 7.28 -32.75 5.69
CA GLY A 119 7.93 -31.76 4.82
C GLY A 119 7.39 -31.73 3.39
N GLN A 120 6.42 -32.59 3.06
CA GLN A 120 5.70 -32.53 1.79
C GLN A 120 4.71 -31.36 1.76
N VAL A 121 4.77 -30.55 0.71
CA VAL A 121 3.87 -29.41 0.51
C VAL A 121 2.78 -29.80 -0.48
N LYS A 122 1.52 -29.57 -0.11
CA LYS A 122 0.37 -29.65 -1.01
C LYS A 122 0.17 -28.28 -1.63
N ASN A 123 0.21 -28.23 -2.96
CA ASN A 123 0.06 -27.00 -3.72
C ASN A 123 -1.28 -26.94 -4.44
N VAL A 124 -1.80 -25.73 -4.61
CA VAL A 124 -2.96 -25.41 -5.44
C VAL A 124 -2.50 -24.51 -6.59
N TYR A 125 -2.87 -24.87 -7.82
CA TYR A 125 -2.55 -24.12 -9.05
C TYR A 125 -3.62 -23.05 -9.31
#